data_AF-A0A6L7XXF4-F1
#
_entry.id   AF-A0A6L7XXF4-F1
#
_cell.length_a   1.000
_cell.length_b   1.000
_cell.length_c   1.000
_cell.angle_alpha   90.00
_cell.angle_beta   90.00
_cell.angle_gamma   90.00
#
_symmetry.space_group_name_H-M   'P 1'
#
loop_
_entity.id
_entity.type
_entity.pdbx_description
1 polymer ?
#
loop_
_entity_poly.entity_id
_entity_poly.type
_entity_poly.pdbx_seq_one_letter_code
_entity_poly.pdbx_strand_id
1 'polypeptide(L)'
;MIEVLVAALVMATGVLGASALQTAGLSANRVALQRSDAVQLSWSIIDRIRVNAGGDYALALGDAPSGFINCIAGTCSADDLATFDVVVWKCSLGNWTEADACEAARSAGALRAPELQPGLPAGDGSIEYNGAEMTVAVRWQPDGGDPLTLRVSSRP
;
A
#
# COMPACT_ATOMS: atom_id res chain seq x y z
N MET A 1 8.19 -47.46 -32.10
CA MET A 1 8.74 -46.09 -32.27
C MET A 1 7.68 -45.00 -32.14
N ILE A 2 6.46 -45.15 -32.70
CA ILE A 2 5.36 -44.19 -32.52
C ILE A 2 4.92 -44.01 -31.05
N GLU A 3 5.06 -45.07 -30.24
CA GLU A 3 4.70 -45.08 -28.82
C GLU A 3 5.48 -44.06 -27.98
N VAL A 4 6.80 -43.97 -28.20
CA VAL A 4 7.66 -43.01 -27.49
C VAL A 4 7.35 -41.58 -27.94
N LEU A 5 6.99 -41.38 -29.22
CA LEU A 5 6.61 -40.06 -29.75
C LEU A 5 5.30 -39.56 -29.15
N VAL A 6 4.31 -40.45 -28.99
CA VAL A 6 3.03 -40.11 -28.35
C VAL A 6 3.22 -39.86 -26.86
N ALA A 7 4.02 -40.67 -26.16
CA ALA A 7 4.34 -40.44 -24.75
C ALA A 7 5.03 -39.09 -24.52
N ALA A 8 6.00 -38.73 -25.38
CA ALA A 8 6.68 -37.44 -25.32
C ALA A 8 5.71 -36.27 -25.57
N LEU A 9 4.78 -36.41 -26.51
CA LEU A 9 3.75 -35.38 -26.79
C LEU A 9 2.83 -35.16 -25.59
N VAL A 10 2.32 -36.25 -24.99
CA VAL A 10 1.45 -36.16 -23.81
C VAL A 10 2.18 -35.50 -22.64
N MET A 11 3.43 -35.92 -22.36
CA MET A 11 4.23 -35.28 -21.31
C MET A 11 4.47 -33.79 -21.57
N ALA A 12 4.81 -33.41 -22.81
CA ALA A 12 5.03 -32.01 -23.17
C ALA A 12 3.77 -31.16 -22.92
N THR A 13 2.59 -31.63 -23.37
CA THR A 13 1.33 -30.90 -23.14
C THR A 13 0.95 -30.83 -21.65
N GLY A 14 1.21 -31.90 -20.88
CA GLY A 14 0.98 -31.92 -19.43
C GLY A 14 1.84 -30.89 -18.68
N VAL A 15 3.13 -30.78 -19.01
CA VAL A 15 4.04 -29.81 -18.36
C VAL A 15 3.67 -28.36 -18.71
N LEU A 16 3.27 -28.09 -19.97
CA LEU A 16 2.80 -26.77 -20.37
C LEU A 16 1.51 -26.40 -19.63
N GLY A 17 0.56 -27.32 -19.50
CA GLY A 17 -0.66 -27.13 -18.72
C GLY A 17 -0.39 -26.84 -17.25
N ALA A 18 0.49 -27.61 -16.61
CA ALA A 18 0.88 -27.38 -15.21
C ALA A 18 1.60 -26.04 -15.01
N SER A 19 2.44 -25.62 -15.96
CA SER A 19 3.15 -24.33 -15.91
C SER A 19 2.17 -23.15 -16.02
N ALA A 20 1.17 -23.26 -16.90
CA ALA A 20 0.11 -22.24 -17.02
C ALA A 20 -0.69 -22.10 -15.71
N LEU A 21 -1.04 -23.21 -15.05
CA LEU A 21 -1.72 -23.15 -13.76
C LEU A 21 -0.85 -22.56 -12.65
N GLN A 22 0.44 -22.89 -12.61
CA GLN A 22 1.37 -22.33 -11.63
C GLN A 22 1.52 -20.80 -11.78
N THR A 23 1.66 -20.32 -13.02
CA THR A 23 1.75 -18.86 -13.29
C THR A 23 0.47 -18.13 -12.92
N ALA A 24 -0.70 -18.70 -13.25
CA ALA A 24 -1.99 -18.15 -12.83
C ALA A 24 -2.13 -18.14 -11.30
N GLY A 25 -1.72 -19.20 -10.61
CA GLY A 25 -1.72 -19.27 -9.14
C GLY A 25 -0.81 -18.22 -8.49
N LEU A 26 0.39 -18.00 -9.03
CA LEU A 26 1.30 -16.95 -8.55
C LEU A 26 0.71 -15.55 -8.73
N SER A 27 0.08 -15.29 -9.88
CA SER A 27 -0.59 -14.01 -10.14
C SER A 27 -1.74 -13.77 -9.15
N ALA A 28 -2.59 -14.78 -8.92
CA ALA A 28 -3.68 -14.70 -7.95
C ALA A 28 -3.17 -14.44 -6.51
N ASN A 29 -2.09 -15.13 -6.11
CA ASN A 29 -1.45 -14.90 -4.81
C ASN A 29 -0.89 -13.49 -4.67
N ARG A 30 -0.26 -12.92 -5.72
CA ARG A 30 0.23 -11.55 -5.70
C ARG A 30 -0.90 -10.54 -5.48
N VAL A 31 -2.03 -10.69 -6.16
CA VAL A 31 -3.19 -9.82 -5.98
C VAL A 31 -3.78 -9.95 -4.57
N ALA A 32 -3.83 -11.16 -4.01
CA ALA A 32 -4.29 -11.39 -2.64
C ALA A 32 -3.37 -10.75 -1.59
N LEU A 33 -2.06 -10.82 -1.79
CA LEU A 33 -1.07 -10.15 -0.93
C LEU A 33 -1.25 -8.62 -0.98
N GLN A 34 -1.35 -8.03 -2.17
CA GLN A 34 -1.57 -6.59 -2.32
C GLN A 34 -2.87 -6.12 -1.62
N ARG A 35 -3.95 -6.91 -1.70
CA ARG A 35 -5.18 -6.60 -0.95
C ARG A 35 -4.96 -6.65 0.56
N SER A 36 -4.17 -7.60 1.04
CA SER A 36 -3.85 -7.74 2.47
C SER A 36 -3.00 -6.55 2.96
N ASP A 37 -2.01 -6.15 2.18
CA ASP A 37 -1.18 -4.97 2.44
C ASP A 37 -2.03 -3.69 2.48
N ALA A 38 -2.95 -3.51 1.52
CA ALA A 38 -3.87 -2.37 1.50
C ALA A 38 -4.78 -2.32 2.75
N VAL A 39 -5.26 -3.47 3.23
CA VAL A 39 -6.04 -3.57 4.48
C VAL A 39 -5.16 -3.17 5.68
N GLN A 40 -3.94 -3.70 5.77
CA GLN A 40 -3.03 -3.38 6.87
C GLN A 40 -2.68 -1.88 6.89
N LEU A 41 -2.37 -1.29 5.74
CA LEU A 41 -2.06 0.13 5.60
C LEU A 41 -3.26 1.01 5.97
N SER A 42 -4.48 0.61 5.57
CA SER A 42 -5.71 1.30 5.96
C SER A 42 -5.92 1.30 7.47
N TRP A 43 -5.81 0.14 8.13
CA TRP A 43 -5.96 0.06 9.58
C TRP A 43 -4.87 0.80 10.33
N SER A 44 -3.63 0.77 9.84
CA SER A 44 -2.51 1.46 10.49
C SER A 44 -2.72 2.97 10.61
N ILE A 45 -3.33 3.62 9.61
CA ILE A 45 -3.63 5.05 9.67
C ILE A 45 -4.91 5.34 10.46
N ILE A 46 -5.93 4.47 10.36
CA ILE A 46 -7.14 4.59 11.19
C ILE A 46 -6.78 4.58 12.68
N ASP A 47 -5.91 3.67 13.11
CA ASP A 47 -5.50 3.58 14.51
C ASP A 47 -4.68 4.79 14.95
N ARG A 48 -3.84 5.36 14.08
CA ARG A 48 -3.14 6.63 14.36
C ARG A 48 -4.10 7.80 14.54
N ILE A 49 -5.12 7.90 13.70
CA ILE A 49 -6.15 8.94 13.77
C ILE A 49 -6.95 8.83 15.07
N ARG A 50 -7.29 7.61 15.50
CA ARG A 50 -7.98 7.37 16.78
C ARG A 50 -7.15 7.80 17.98
N VAL A 51 -5.83 7.57 17.92
CA VAL A 51 -4.91 7.99 19.00
C VAL A 51 -4.74 9.50 19.01
N ASN A 52 -4.77 10.16 17.86
CA ASN A 52 -4.62 11.60 17.70
C ASN A 52 -5.89 12.26 17.13
N ALA A 53 -7.01 12.12 17.83
CA ALA A 53 -8.31 12.63 17.39
C ALA A 53 -8.39 14.17 17.25
N GLY A 54 -7.37 14.90 17.71
CA GLY A 54 -7.32 16.37 17.64
C GLY A 54 -6.60 16.92 16.42
N GLY A 55 -5.99 16.09 15.57
CA GLY A 55 -5.28 16.53 14.37
C GLY A 55 -6.13 16.47 13.10
N ASP A 56 -5.81 17.31 12.12
CA ASP A 56 -6.42 17.25 10.78
C ASP A 56 -5.70 16.24 9.87
N TYR A 57 -6.39 15.18 9.49
CA TYR A 57 -5.89 14.16 8.57
C TYR A 57 -6.55 14.22 7.18
N ALA A 58 -7.39 15.23 6.91
CA ALA A 58 -8.10 15.32 5.63
C ALA A 58 -7.10 15.43 4.46
N LEU A 59 -7.25 14.56 3.47
CA LEU A 59 -6.26 14.42 2.41
C LEU A 59 -6.88 13.86 1.15
N ALA A 60 -6.70 14.54 0.02
CA ALA A 60 -7.21 14.08 -1.26
C ALA A 60 -6.29 13.03 -1.90
N LEU A 61 -6.88 12.26 -2.80
CA LEU A 61 -6.14 11.31 -3.60
C LEU A 61 -5.30 12.07 -4.63
N GLY A 62 -4.02 11.73 -4.76
CA GLY A 62 -3.05 12.47 -5.58
C GLY A 62 -2.31 13.58 -4.84
N ASP A 63 -2.70 13.93 -3.63
CA ASP A 63 -1.92 14.87 -2.81
C ASP A 63 -0.61 14.20 -2.38
N ALA A 64 0.49 14.84 -2.73
CA ALA A 64 1.82 14.44 -2.28
C ALA A 64 1.95 14.64 -0.77
N PRO A 65 2.78 13.83 -0.06
CA PRO A 65 3.09 14.08 1.33
C PRO A 65 3.66 15.50 1.47
N SER A 66 3.01 16.32 2.31
CA SER A 66 3.51 17.63 2.71
C SER A 66 4.85 17.48 3.44
N GLY A 67 5.58 18.57 3.64
CA GLY A 67 6.89 18.54 4.31
C GLY A 67 6.89 17.70 5.61
N PHE A 68 8.03 17.08 5.92
CA PHE A 68 8.18 16.17 7.05
C PHE A 68 8.43 16.90 8.38
N ILE A 69 7.65 16.58 9.41
CA ILE A 69 7.84 17.04 10.79
C ILE A 69 8.29 15.86 11.65
N ASN A 70 9.43 15.97 12.34
CA ASN A 70 9.96 14.87 13.15
C ASN A 70 9.33 14.81 14.56
N CYS A 71 8.24 14.07 14.68
CA CYS A 71 7.57 13.83 15.97
C CYS A 71 8.15 12.67 16.79
N ILE A 72 9.27 12.07 16.37
CA ILE A 72 9.97 11.01 17.13
C ILE A 72 10.89 11.64 18.18
N ALA A 73 11.62 12.68 17.78
CA ALA A 73 12.59 13.38 18.63
C ALA A 73 12.12 14.77 19.09
N GLY A 74 11.10 15.34 18.42
CA GLY A 74 10.54 16.66 18.73
C GLY A 74 9.28 16.61 19.58
N THR A 75 8.89 17.78 20.11
CA THR A 75 7.55 17.98 20.66
C THR A 75 6.62 18.42 19.53
N CYS A 76 5.53 17.69 19.33
CA CYS A 76 4.55 17.96 18.28
C CYS A 76 3.20 18.36 18.85
N SER A 77 2.54 19.33 18.22
CA SER A 77 1.11 19.55 18.38
C SER A 77 0.30 18.40 17.75
N ALA A 78 -1.02 18.38 17.95
CA ALA A 78 -1.89 17.39 17.32
C ALA A 78 -1.83 17.47 15.78
N ASP A 79 -1.74 18.67 15.21
CA ASP A 79 -1.64 18.86 13.76
C ASP A 79 -0.25 18.50 13.21
N ASP A 80 0.81 18.75 13.98
CA ASP A 80 2.17 18.32 13.62
C ASP A 80 2.25 16.78 13.57
N LEU A 81 1.63 16.12 14.55
CA LEU A 81 1.58 14.66 14.61
C LEU A 81 0.74 14.08 13.47
N ALA A 82 -0.36 14.72 13.10
CA ALA A 82 -1.16 14.32 11.94
C ALA A 82 -0.36 14.45 10.64
N THR A 83 0.39 15.54 10.46
CA THR A 83 1.29 15.72 9.32
C THR A 83 2.34 14.61 9.26
N PHE A 84 2.99 14.30 10.39
CA PHE A 84 3.96 13.21 10.49
C PHE A 84 3.35 11.86 10.11
N ASP A 85 2.19 11.52 10.67
CA ASP A 85 1.50 10.25 10.41
C ASP A 85 1.09 10.11 8.94
N VAL A 86 0.54 11.18 8.35
CA VAL A 86 0.14 11.21 6.94
C VAL A 86 1.36 11.03 6.04
N VAL A 87 2.49 11.68 6.32
CA VAL A 87 3.72 11.50 5.54
C VAL A 87 4.19 10.05 5.62
N VAL A 88 4.35 9.51 6.83
CA VAL A 88 4.77 8.12 7.03
C VAL A 88 3.85 7.16 6.29
N TRP A 89 2.54 7.37 6.37
CA TRP A 89 1.54 6.56 5.67
C TRP A 89 1.64 6.70 4.15
N LYS A 90 1.60 7.91 3.59
CA LYS A 90 1.71 8.16 2.13
C LYS A 90 2.99 7.58 1.53
N CYS A 91 4.11 7.73 2.22
CA CYS A 91 5.38 7.14 1.79
C CYS A 91 5.36 5.61 1.81
N SER A 92 4.63 5.00 2.75
CA SER A 92 4.47 3.54 2.83
C SER A 92 3.52 2.95 1.78
N LEU A 93 2.66 3.76 1.17
CA LEU A 93 1.74 3.30 0.12
C LEU A 93 2.47 2.99 -1.20
N GLY A 94 3.60 3.65 -1.48
CA GLY A 94 4.50 3.30 -2.58
C GLY A 94 4.57 4.32 -3.73
N ASN A 95 3.54 5.15 -3.98
CA ASN A 95 3.58 6.13 -5.08
C ASN A 95 4.57 7.28 -4.84
N TRP A 96 4.87 7.59 -3.59
CA TRP A 96 5.63 8.78 -3.20
C TRP A 96 7.03 8.47 -2.65
N THR A 97 7.59 7.28 -2.91
CA THR A 97 8.84 6.83 -2.25
C THR A 97 10.00 7.81 -2.41
N GLU A 98 10.09 8.51 -3.54
CA GLU A 98 11.18 9.45 -3.86
C GLU A 98 10.83 10.92 -3.52
N ALA A 99 9.72 11.20 -2.85
CA ALA A 99 9.41 12.55 -2.41
C ALA A 99 10.35 13.00 -1.29
N ASP A 100 10.76 14.27 -1.29
CA ASP A 100 11.66 14.85 -0.27
C ASP A 100 11.19 14.57 1.18
N ALA A 101 9.88 14.61 1.42
CA ALA A 101 9.29 14.30 2.72
C ALA A 101 9.53 12.83 3.13
N CYS A 102 9.53 11.89 2.18
CA CYS A 102 9.81 10.48 2.42
C CYS A 102 11.30 10.23 2.67
N GLU A 103 12.18 10.94 1.96
CA GLU A 103 13.63 10.91 2.25
C GLU A 103 13.93 11.47 3.64
N ALA A 104 13.32 12.60 4.00
CA ALA A 104 13.42 13.19 5.33
C ALA A 104 12.92 12.21 6.41
N ALA A 105 11.77 11.56 6.19
CA ALA A 105 11.24 10.55 7.10
C ALA A 105 12.18 9.34 7.28
N ARG A 106 12.85 8.88 6.22
CA ARG A 106 13.85 7.80 6.31
C ARG A 106 15.09 8.25 7.08
N SER A 107 15.62 9.44 6.79
CA SER A 107 16.80 9.96 7.50
C SER A 107 16.54 10.18 9.00
N ALA A 108 15.29 10.49 9.36
CA ALA A 108 14.83 10.59 10.75
C ALA A 108 14.52 9.24 11.42
N GLY A 109 14.61 8.12 10.70
CA GLY A 109 14.32 6.77 11.22
C GLY A 109 12.83 6.45 11.37
N ALA A 110 11.93 7.26 10.78
CA ALA A 110 10.48 7.02 10.80
C ALA A 110 10.04 5.94 9.79
N LEU A 111 10.82 5.75 8.72
CA LEU A 111 10.58 4.79 7.65
C LEU A 111 11.78 3.88 7.43
N ARG A 112 11.51 2.68 6.91
CA ARG A 112 12.56 1.76 6.47
C ARG A 112 13.04 2.14 5.07
N ALA A 113 14.18 1.56 4.69
CA ALA A 113 14.69 1.65 3.32
C ALA A 113 13.65 1.12 2.32
N PRO A 114 13.51 1.74 1.13
CA PRO A 114 12.45 1.42 0.17
C PRO A 114 12.50 -0.04 -0.33
N GLU A 115 13.66 -0.69 -0.32
CA GLU A 115 13.81 -2.10 -0.71
C GLU A 115 13.15 -3.06 0.29
N LEU A 116 13.00 -2.63 1.55
CA LEU A 116 12.36 -3.40 2.62
C LEU A 116 10.88 -3.03 2.78
N GLN A 117 10.44 -1.93 2.17
CA GLN A 117 9.06 -1.43 2.23
C GLN A 117 8.68 -0.84 0.87
N PRO A 118 8.52 -1.68 -0.17
CA PRO A 118 8.22 -1.22 -1.53
C PRO A 118 6.80 -0.64 -1.67
N GLY A 119 5.91 -0.91 -0.71
CA GLY A 119 4.51 -0.49 -0.76
C GLY A 119 3.70 -1.23 -1.82
N LEU A 120 2.56 -0.66 -2.20
CA LEU A 120 1.69 -1.16 -3.25
C LEU A 120 2.11 -0.55 -4.60
N PRO A 121 1.98 -1.28 -5.73
CA PRO A 121 2.30 -0.72 -7.04
C PRO A 121 1.40 0.48 -7.37
N ALA A 122 2.02 1.63 -7.64
CA ALA A 122 1.33 2.92 -7.79
C ALA A 122 0.34 3.21 -6.64
N GLY A 123 0.69 2.80 -5.42
CA GLY A 123 -0.17 2.89 -4.26
C GLY A 123 -0.29 4.31 -3.71
N ASP A 124 -1.52 4.79 -3.58
CA ASP A 124 -1.84 6.10 -3.03
C ASP A 124 -3.13 6.03 -2.20
N GLY A 125 -3.45 7.07 -1.44
CA GLY A 125 -4.62 7.05 -0.57
C GLY A 125 -5.23 8.43 -0.30
N SER A 126 -6.44 8.40 0.22
CA SER A 126 -7.17 9.59 0.67
C SER A 126 -7.84 9.34 2.01
N ILE A 127 -8.10 10.42 2.72
CA ILE A 127 -8.78 10.43 4.02
C ILE A 127 -9.83 11.52 3.94
N GLU A 128 -11.09 11.12 4.03
CA GLU A 128 -12.24 12.01 3.90
C GLU A 128 -13.09 11.93 5.16
N TYR A 129 -13.57 13.08 5.64
CA TYR A 129 -14.49 13.17 6.77
C TYR A 129 -15.90 13.52 6.28
N ASN A 130 -16.89 12.75 6.72
CA ASN A 130 -18.31 13.04 6.52
C ASN A 130 -19.00 13.09 7.89
N GLY A 131 -19.04 14.28 8.47
CA GLY A 131 -19.49 14.48 9.85
C GLY A 131 -18.59 13.74 10.84
N ALA A 132 -19.15 12.77 11.57
CA ALA A 132 -18.42 11.95 12.54
C ALA A 132 -17.85 10.64 11.95
N GLU A 133 -18.01 10.40 10.66
CA GLU A 133 -17.47 9.22 9.98
C GLU A 133 -16.27 9.60 9.13
N MET A 134 -15.17 8.89 9.32
CA MET A 134 -13.97 9.01 8.52
C MET A 134 -13.90 7.84 7.54
N THR A 135 -13.58 8.12 6.28
CA THR A 135 -13.32 7.12 5.25
C THR A 135 -11.88 7.20 4.79
N VAL A 136 -11.13 6.11 4.98
CA VAL A 136 -9.79 5.93 4.42
C VAL A 136 -9.92 5.13 3.14
N ALA A 137 -9.37 5.65 2.05
CA ALA A 137 -9.27 4.96 0.78
C ALA A 137 -7.80 4.66 0.46
N VAL A 138 -7.50 3.42 0.09
CA VAL A 138 -6.20 3.01 -0.45
C VAL A 138 -6.43 2.50 -1.87
N ARG A 139 -5.75 3.11 -2.84
CA ARG A 139 -5.82 2.78 -4.27
C ARG A 139 -4.46 2.27 -4.73
N TRP A 140 -4.45 1.21 -5.52
CA TRP A 140 -3.23 0.69 -6.16
C TRP A 140 -3.57 0.06 -7.51
N GLN A 141 -2.57 -0.18 -8.35
CA GLN A 141 -2.78 -0.78 -9.66
C GLN A 141 -1.95 -2.05 -9.82
N PRO A 142 -2.55 -3.25 -9.83
CA PRO A 142 -1.83 -4.49 -10.13
C PRO A 142 -1.17 -4.45 -11.50
N ASP A 143 -0.05 -5.16 -11.67
CA ASP A 143 0.67 -5.24 -12.94
C ASP A 143 -0.26 -5.67 -14.09
N GLY A 144 -0.47 -4.78 -15.07
CA GLY A 144 -1.32 -5.04 -16.25
C GLY A 144 -2.83 -5.08 -15.97
N GLY A 145 -3.29 -4.64 -14.79
CA GLY A 145 -4.70 -4.56 -14.42
C GLY A 145 -5.23 -3.13 -14.25
N ASP A 146 -6.54 -3.02 -14.03
CA ASP A 146 -7.18 -1.75 -13.69
C ASP A 146 -6.88 -1.34 -12.22
N PRO A 147 -6.91 -0.03 -11.90
CA PRO A 147 -6.76 0.43 -10.53
C PRO A 147 -7.83 -0.18 -9.60
N LEU A 148 -7.38 -0.74 -8.48
CA LEU A 148 -8.22 -1.23 -7.39
C LEU A 148 -8.26 -0.18 -6.28
N THR A 149 -9.39 -0.07 -5.59
CA THR A 149 -9.53 0.80 -4.42
C THR A 149 -10.22 0.05 -3.29
N LEU A 150 -9.60 0.06 -2.11
CA LEU A 150 -10.18 -0.37 -0.86
C LEU A 150 -10.64 0.87 -0.09
N ARG A 151 -11.88 0.88 0.41
CA ARG A 151 -12.40 1.92 1.29
C ARG A 151 -12.79 1.30 2.62
N VAL A 152 -12.33 1.91 3.71
CA VAL A 152 -12.68 1.53 5.08
C VAL A 152 -13.25 2.76 5.76
N SER A 153 -14.49 2.66 6.20
CA SER A 153 -15.17 3.72 6.96
C SER A 153 -15.21 3.34 8.44
N SER A 154 -14.86 4.28 9.30
CA SER A 154 -14.87 4.13 10.76
C SER A 154 -15.21 5.46 11.41
N ARG A 155 -15.74 5.40 12.63
CA ARG A 155 -15.69 6.56 13.52
C ARG A 155 -14.28 6.68 14.13
N PRO A 156 -13.73 7.90 14.24
CA PRO A 156 -12.48 8.15 14.93
C PRO A 156 -12.62 7.92 16.44
#